data_AF-A0AAV4G096-F1
#
_entry.id   AF-A0AAV4G096-F1
#
_cell.length_a   1.000
_cell.length_b   1.000
_cell.length_c   1.000
_cell.angle_alpha   90.00
_cell.angle_beta   90.00
_cell.angle_gamma   90.00
#
_symmetry.space_group_name_H-M   'P 1'
#
loop_
_entity.id
_entity.type
_entity.pdbx_description
1 polymer ?
#
loop_
_entity_poly.entity_id
_entity_poly.type
_entity_poly.pdbx_seq_one_letter_code
_entity_poly.pdbx_strand_id
1 'polypeptide(L)'
;IETLSVSARPYYLPREFSHVLVTTVYIPPSAKTTQATEILSKHISDLNSISPDTLHIINGDFNHVPRALAGFKLYQPVTCQTRNNKTLDLCFTSSEEAYHCTQLAPLGKSDHYLVLLRPRYTPLARREPPVKKTVLAWTADAWETLRASLECTHWSVFVNSTQDMSELADTIAFPNKRDNDIKSIHKEVRATIRQGKESYRRKIEKYFKNNDMRKVWQGMNLMVGCEGKKGNNSVEGDEGYANDLNKFYARFDCHDFVQEREECKSALLESFLHDRERIVIDTSEVRKAMLALKPNKAPGPDGVKPSVLKKCATERYNV
;
A
#
# COMPACT_ATOMS: atom_id res chain seq x y z
N ILE A 1 1.77 -26.39 -10.75
CA ILE A 1 1.96 -24.95 -10.94
C ILE A 1 2.75 -24.45 -9.75
N GLU A 2 3.74 -23.61 -9.99
CA GLU A 2 4.53 -22.98 -8.95
C GLU A 2 4.16 -21.50 -8.95
N THR A 3 3.86 -20.96 -7.77
CA THR A 3 3.45 -19.56 -7.60
C THR A 3 4.17 -18.94 -6.42
N LEU A 4 4.61 -17.70 -6.59
CA LEU A 4 5.18 -16.87 -5.53
C LEU A 4 4.50 -15.51 -5.58
N SER A 5 3.89 -15.10 -4.47
CA SER A 5 3.24 -13.79 -4.35
C SER A 5 3.95 -12.95 -3.30
N VAL A 6 4.28 -11.71 -3.66
CA VAL A 6 4.91 -10.73 -2.78
C VAL A 6 4.06 -9.47 -2.78
N SER A 7 3.71 -9.00 -1.59
CA SER A 7 3.01 -7.73 -1.37
C SER A 7 4.01 -6.68 -0.91
N ALA A 8 3.95 -5.49 -1.52
CA ALA A 8 4.79 -4.36 -1.17
C ALA A 8 4.03 -3.05 -1.35
N ARG A 9 4.30 -2.05 -0.50
CA ARG A 9 3.76 -0.70 -0.65
C ARG A 9 4.91 0.30 -0.87
N PRO A 10 5.27 0.59 -2.13
CA PRO A 10 6.25 1.62 -2.44
C PRO A 10 5.81 2.98 -1.91
N TYR A 11 6.76 3.81 -1.45
CA TYR A 11 6.47 5.11 -0.84
C TYR A 11 5.66 6.03 -1.77
N TYR A 12 5.94 5.99 -3.08
CA TYR A 12 5.31 6.87 -4.06
C TYR A 12 4.11 6.26 -4.79
N LEU A 13 3.57 5.11 -4.35
CA LEU A 13 2.46 4.45 -5.03
C LEU A 13 1.24 5.38 -5.24
N PRO A 14 0.59 5.40 -6.43
CA PRO A 14 -0.61 6.20 -6.65
C PRO A 14 -1.69 5.85 -5.62
N ARG A 15 -2.41 6.87 -5.12
CA ARG A 15 -3.34 6.73 -3.99
C ARG A 15 -4.50 5.78 -4.26
N GLU A 16 -4.85 5.60 -5.52
CA GLU A 16 -5.86 4.64 -5.99
C GLU A 16 -5.46 3.18 -5.77
N PHE A 17 -4.17 2.90 -5.52
CA PHE A 17 -3.70 1.58 -5.17
C PHE A 17 -3.31 1.52 -3.69
N SER A 18 -3.88 0.55 -2.98
CA SER A 18 -3.56 0.31 -1.57
C SER A 18 -2.11 -0.17 -1.38
N HIS A 19 -1.67 -1.08 -2.25
CA HIS A 19 -0.33 -1.63 -2.35
C HIS A 19 -0.15 -2.30 -3.72
N VAL A 20 1.05 -2.84 -3.99
CA VAL A 20 1.36 -3.63 -5.18
C VAL A 20 1.50 -5.10 -4.78
N LEU A 21 0.82 -5.97 -5.52
CA LEU A 21 0.91 -7.41 -5.36
C LEU A 21 1.54 -8.00 -6.62
N VAL A 22 2.72 -8.58 -6.50
CA VAL A 22 3.43 -9.25 -7.60
C VAL A 22 3.33 -10.75 -7.42
N THR A 23 2.69 -11.43 -8.37
CA THR A 23 2.58 -12.89 -8.40
C THR A 23 3.37 -13.44 -9.57
N THR A 24 4.49 -14.11 -9.29
CA THR A 24 5.24 -14.84 -10.31
C THR A 24 4.71 -16.26 -10.44
N VAL A 25 4.46 -16.70 -11.67
CA VAL A 25 3.83 -17.97 -12.01
C VAL A 25 4.73 -18.78 -12.95
N TYR A 26 4.93 -20.05 -12.62
CA TYR A 26 5.50 -21.02 -13.54
C TYR A 26 4.54 -22.21 -13.73
N ILE A 27 4.13 -22.44 -14.96
CA ILE A 27 3.32 -23.59 -15.35
C ILE A 27 4.19 -24.48 -16.25
N PRO A 28 4.56 -25.69 -15.78
CA PRO A 28 5.37 -26.61 -16.57
C PRO A 28 4.69 -27.00 -17.90
N PRO A 29 5.45 -27.27 -18.98
CA PRO A 29 4.89 -27.72 -20.25
C PRO A 29 4.03 -28.99 -20.14
N SER A 30 4.34 -29.87 -19.18
CA SER A 30 3.61 -31.11 -18.93
C SER A 30 2.35 -30.94 -18.06
N ALA A 31 2.07 -29.73 -17.57
CA ALA A 31 0.93 -29.49 -16.70
C ALA A 31 -0.39 -29.60 -17.47
N LYS A 32 -1.44 -30.10 -16.80
CA LYS A 32 -2.80 -30.11 -17.33
C LYS A 32 -3.39 -28.70 -17.24
N THR A 33 -3.77 -28.13 -18.37
CA THR A 33 -4.23 -26.74 -18.48
C THR A 33 -5.41 -26.42 -17.57
N THR A 34 -6.39 -27.32 -17.44
CA THR A 34 -7.60 -27.11 -16.61
C THR A 34 -7.27 -27.01 -15.12
N GLN A 35 -6.48 -27.94 -14.60
CA GLN A 35 -6.08 -27.93 -13.18
C GLN A 35 -5.20 -26.72 -12.85
N ALA A 36 -4.24 -26.39 -13.72
CA ALA A 36 -3.39 -25.21 -13.53
C ALA A 36 -4.22 -23.90 -13.54
N THR A 37 -5.21 -23.84 -14.43
CA THR A 37 -6.18 -22.74 -14.53
C THR A 37 -7.00 -22.59 -13.26
N GLU A 38 -7.59 -23.67 -12.75
CA GLU A 38 -8.41 -23.64 -11.52
C GLU A 38 -7.60 -23.20 -10.30
N ILE A 39 -6.39 -23.73 -10.12
CA ILE A 39 -5.50 -23.36 -9.01
C ILE A 39 -5.13 -21.88 -9.10
N LEU A 40 -4.78 -21.38 -10.29
CA LEU A 40 -4.41 -19.99 -10.49
C LEU A 40 -5.60 -19.05 -10.26
N SER A 41 -6.78 -19.35 -10.80
CA SER A 41 -8.00 -18.56 -10.60
C SER A 41 -8.39 -18.48 -9.13
N LYS A 42 -8.32 -19.61 -8.40
CA LYS A 42 -8.58 -19.62 -6.96
C LYS A 42 -7.61 -18.71 -6.21
N HIS A 43 -6.30 -18.86 -6.47
CA HIS A 43 -5.27 -18.03 -5.82
C HIS A 43 -5.48 -16.53 -6.06
N ILE A 44 -5.83 -16.14 -7.29
CA ILE A 44 -6.11 -14.73 -7.63
C ILE A 44 -7.40 -14.25 -6.95
N SER A 45 -8.44 -15.07 -6.90
CA SER A 45 -9.69 -14.74 -6.21
C SER A 45 -9.46 -14.51 -4.72
N ASP A 46 -8.67 -15.38 -4.07
CA ASP A 46 -8.35 -15.26 -2.66
C ASP A 46 -7.58 -13.95 -2.39
N LEU A 47 -6.59 -13.64 -3.23
CA LEU A 47 -5.82 -12.39 -3.12
C LEU A 47 -6.67 -11.13 -3.36
N ASN A 48 -7.55 -11.15 -4.37
CA ASN A 48 -8.47 -10.03 -4.65
C ASN A 48 -9.48 -9.82 -3.51
N SER A 49 -9.87 -10.89 -2.80
CA SER A 49 -10.78 -10.80 -1.66
C SER A 49 -10.15 -10.10 -0.45
N ILE A 50 -8.83 -10.24 -0.28
CA ILE A 50 -8.07 -9.62 0.80
C ILE A 50 -7.87 -8.12 0.53
N SER A 51 -7.60 -7.76 -0.73
CA SER A 51 -7.33 -6.38 -1.12
C SER A 51 -7.86 -6.04 -2.51
N PRO A 52 -9.09 -5.51 -2.60
CA PRO A 52 -9.73 -5.22 -3.90
C PRO A 52 -9.04 -4.07 -4.65
N ASP A 53 -8.50 -3.09 -3.92
CA ASP A 53 -7.85 -1.90 -4.50
C ASP A 53 -6.32 -2.09 -4.65
N THR A 54 -5.85 -3.32 -4.87
CA THR A 54 -4.41 -3.59 -5.07
C THR A 54 -4.03 -3.49 -6.54
N LEU A 55 -2.82 -2.97 -6.82
CA LEU A 55 -2.25 -3.11 -8.16
C LEU A 55 -1.70 -4.54 -8.29
N HIS A 56 -2.45 -5.39 -8.98
CA HIS A 56 -2.05 -6.77 -9.20
C HIS A 56 -1.18 -6.86 -10.45
N ILE A 57 -0.03 -7.52 -10.34
CA ILE A 57 0.87 -7.84 -11.45
C ILE A 57 1.15 -9.34 -11.39
N ILE A 58 0.78 -10.08 -12.43
CA ILE A 58 0.91 -11.54 -12.48
C ILE A 58 1.79 -11.90 -13.66
N ASN A 59 3.05 -12.25 -13.43
CA ASN A 59 4.04 -12.48 -14.48
C ASN A 59 4.64 -13.88 -14.45
N GLY A 60 5.26 -14.31 -15.53
CA GLY A 60 6.10 -15.52 -15.53
C GLY A 60 5.93 -16.36 -16.79
N ASP A 61 6.44 -17.59 -16.76
CA ASP A 61 6.37 -18.54 -17.88
C ASP A 61 5.18 -19.47 -17.73
N PHE A 62 4.18 -19.26 -18.57
CA PHE A 62 2.92 -19.99 -18.50
C PHE A 62 2.95 -21.28 -19.32
N ASN A 63 3.80 -21.40 -20.35
CA ASN A 63 3.81 -22.47 -21.38
C ASN A 63 2.47 -22.81 -22.08
N HIS A 64 1.34 -22.41 -21.51
CA HIS A 64 -0.05 -22.67 -21.83
C HIS A 64 -0.81 -21.41 -21.48
N VAL A 65 -1.59 -20.86 -22.41
CA VAL A 65 -2.36 -19.64 -22.13
C VAL A 65 -3.52 -19.99 -21.18
N PRO A 66 -3.56 -19.48 -19.94
CA PRO A 66 -4.65 -19.77 -19.04
C PRO A 66 -5.89 -18.95 -19.47
N ARG A 67 -6.89 -19.61 -20.06
CA ARG A 67 -8.25 -19.02 -20.22
C ARG A 67 -8.88 -18.61 -18.88
N ALA A 68 -8.32 -19.12 -17.77
CA ALA A 68 -8.61 -18.86 -16.36
C ALA A 68 -8.83 -17.37 -16.01
N LEU A 69 -8.07 -16.51 -16.67
CA LEU A 69 -7.97 -15.09 -16.29
C LEU A 69 -9.06 -14.22 -16.93
N ALA A 70 -9.85 -14.77 -17.85
CA ALA A 70 -10.90 -14.02 -18.54
C ALA A 70 -12.03 -13.53 -17.61
N GLY A 71 -12.21 -14.16 -16.44
CA GLY A 71 -13.18 -13.73 -15.43
C GLY A 71 -12.72 -12.54 -14.58
N PHE A 72 -11.45 -12.14 -14.68
CA PHE A 72 -10.90 -10.99 -13.96
C PHE A 72 -10.67 -9.84 -14.92
N LYS A 73 -10.83 -8.60 -14.44
CA LYS A 73 -10.51 -7.39 -15.20
C LYS A 73 -8.99 -7.19 -15.25
N LEU A 74 -8.31 -8.05 -15.99
CA LEU A 74 -6.87 -8.08 -16.17
C LEU A 74 -6.48 -7.79 -17.61
N TYR A 75 -5.42 -7.02 -17.78
CA TYR A 75 -4.87 -6.60 -19.06
C TYR A 75 -3.52 -7.27 -19.28
N GLN A 76 -3.26 -7.71 -20.51
CA GLN A 76 -2.02 -8.37 -20.91
C GLN A 76 -1.19 -7.40 -21.78
N PRO A 77 -0.20 -6.66 -21.23
CA PRO A 77 0.59 -5.72 -22.01
C PRO A 77 1.68 -6.42 -22.82
N VAL A 78 2.03 -7.68 -22.53
CA VAL A 78 3.03 -8.41 -23.31
C VAL A 78 2.43 -8.85 -24.65
N THR A 79 2.87 -8.18 -25.71
CA THR A 79 2.43 -8.44 -27.09
C THR A 79 3.55 -8.98 -27.98
N CYS A 80 4.80 -8.96 -27.50
CA CYS A 80 5.96 -9.44 -28.25
C CYS A 80 6.18 -10.94 -28.07
N GLN A 81 7.06 -11.50 -28.92
CA GLN A 81 7.45 -12.89 -28.84
C GLN A 81 8.45 -13.06 -27.70
N THR A 82 8.27 -14.10 -26.88
CA THR A 82 9.10 -14.31 -25.69
C THR A 82 9.91 -15.59 -25.78
N ARG A 83 9.59 -16.49 -26.71
CA ARG A 83 10.41 -17.66 -27.02
C ARG A 83 10.18 -18.10 -28.46
N ASN A 84 11.24 -18.09 -29.28
CA ASN A 84 11.12 -18.33 -30.71
C ASN A 84 9.98 -17.47 -31.32
N ASN A 85 8.98 -18.09 -31.93
CA ASN A 85 7.82 -17.43 -32.54
C ASN A 85 6.55 -17.51 -31.66
N LYS A 86 6.70 -17.69 -30.33
CA LYS A 86 5.61 -17.84 -29.36
C LYS A 86 5.73 -16.84 -28.22
N THR A 87 4.59 -16.45 -27.66
CA THR A 87 4.48 -15.64 -26.43
C THR A 87 4.05 -16.58 -25.32
N LEU A 88 5.01 -17.09 -24.55
CA LEU A 88 4.79 -18.02 -23.43
C LEU A 88 4.95 -17.32 -22.08
N ASP A 89 5.80 -16.29 -22.05
CA ASP A 89 6.02 -15.44 -20.91
C ASP A 89 4.99 -14.32 -20.96
N LEU A 90 4.08 -14.34 -19.99
CA LEU A 90 2.91 -13.47 -19.95
C LEU A 90 2.98 -12.59 -18.71
N CYS A 91 2.39 -11.39 -18.78
CA CYS A 91 2.21 -10.52 -17.63
C CYS A 91 0.78 -9.98 -17.60
N PHE A 92 0.00 -10.26 -16.57
CA PHE A 92 -1.34 -9.71 -16.43
C PHE A 92 -1.32 -8.60 -15.37
N THR A 93 -2.07 -7.52 -15.60
CA THR A 93 -2.18 -6.42 -14.61
C THR A 93 -3.61 -5.91 -14.47
N SER A 94 -3.99 -5.46 -13.27
CA SER A 94 -5.33 -4.89 -13.02
C SER A 94 -5.53 -3.48 -13.58
N SER A 95 -4.46 -2.84 -14.11
CA SER A 95 -4.51 -1.47 -14.61
C SER A 95 -4.38 -1.40 -16.14
N GLU A 96 -5.33 -0.73 -16.77
CA GLU A 96 -5.40 -0.56 -18.22
C GLU A 96 -4.29 0.37 -18.73
N GLU A 97 -3.64 -0.04 -19.82
CA GLU A 97 -2.51 0.68 -20.44
C GLU A 97 -1.39 1.08 -19.46
N ALA A 98 -1.22 0.30 -18.38
CA ALA A 98 -0.24 0.61 -17.35
C ALA A 98 1.21 0.50 -17.85
N TYR A 99 1.46 -0.34 -18.85
CA TYR A 99 2.81 -0.65 -19.33
C TYR A 99 2.92 -0.64 -20.85
N HIS A 100 4.05 -0.13 -21.33
CA HIS A 100 4.52 -0.34 -22.69
C HIS A 100 5.51 -1.51 -22.73
N CYS A 101 5.26 -2.47 -23.62
CA CYS A 101 6.08 -3.67 -23.76
C CYS A 101 7.16 -3.49 -24.82
N THR A 102 8.40 -3.82 -24.46
CA THR A 102 9.53 -3.88 -25.39
C THR A 102 10.25 -5.21 -25.22
N GLN A 103 10.45 -5.92 -26.33
CA GLN A 103 11.29 -7.12 -26.35
C GLN A 103 12.77 -6.73 -26.30
N LEU A 104 13.53 -7.45 -25.49
CA LEU A 104 14.97 -7.33 -25.38
C LEU A 104 15.64 -8.65 -25.80
N ALA A 105 16.93 -8.59 -26.08
CA ALA A 105 17.72 -9.78 -26.42
C ALA A 105 17.67 -10.82 -25.27
N PRO A 106 17.79 -12.12 -25.58
CA PRO A 106 17.89 -13.16 -24.56
C PRO A 106 19.10 -12.91 -23.64
N LEU A 107 18.95 -13.26 -22.36
CA LEU A 107 20.07 -13.19 -21.43
C LEU A 107 20.94 -14.45 -21.57
N GLY A 108 22.21 -14.27 -21.94
CA GLY A 108 23.16 -15.37 -22.09
C GLY A 108 22.72 -16.38 -23.16
N LYS A 109 22.53 -17.64 -22.77
CA LYS A 109 22.06 -18.73 -23.66
C LYS A 109 20.60 -19.13 -23.43
N SER A 110 19.83 -18.29 -22.75
CA SER A 110 18.39 -18.48 -22.65
C SER A 110 17.77 -18.54 -24.05
N ASP A 111 16.84 -19.46 -24.27
CA ASP A 111 15.99 -19.47 -25.46
C ASP A 111 14.76 -18.56 -25.30
N HIS A 112 14.60 -17.94 -24.13
CA HIS A 112 13.59 -16.91 -23.85
C HIS A 112 14.17 -15.51 -24.00
N TYR A 113 13.43 -14.64 -24.68
CA TYR A 113 13.67 -13.21 -24.78
C TYR A 113 13.30 -12.52 -23.48
N LEU A 114 14.09 -11.52 -23.10
CA LEU A 114 13.75 -10.64 -22.00
C LEU A 114 12.59 -9.72 -22.44
N VAL A 115 11.67 -9.44 -21.52
CA VAL A 115 10.58 -8.48 -21.74
C VAL A 115 10.73 -7.33 -20.76
N LEU A 116 10.83 -6.11 -21.30
CA LEU A 116 10.87 -4.90 -20.50
C LEU A 116 9.51 -4.20 -20.57
N LEU A 117 8.84 -4.12 -19.42
CA LEU A 117 7.61 -3.37 -19.24
C LEU A 117 7.94 -1.99 -18.66
N ARG A 118 7.83 -0.94 -19.49
CA ARG A 118 8.02 0.44 -19.04
C ARG A 118 6.69 1.01 -18.56
N PRO A 119 6.64 1.70 -17.41
CA PRO A 119 5.41 2.33 -16.97
C PRO A 119 4.96 3.38 -17.99
N ARG A 120 3.69 3.30 -18.39
CA ARG A 120 2.95 4.32 -19.15
C ARG A 120 1.78 4.87 -18.35
N TYR A 121 1.58 4.31 -17.15
CA TYR A 121 0.47 4.64 -16.29
C TYR A 121 0.40 6.14 -15.98
N THR A 122 -0.80 6.70 -16.02
CA THR A 122 -1.06 8.07 -15.59
C THR A 122 -2.04 8.00 -14.42
N PRO A 123 -1.69 8.54 -13.24
CA PRO A 123 -2.58 8.50 -12.07
C PRO A 123 -3.95 9.11 -12.35
N LEU A 124 -5.00 8.59 -11.70
CA LEU A 124 -6.37 9.09 -11.82
C LEU A 124 -6.45 10.59 -11.51
N ALA A 125 -5.68 11.06 -10.52
CA ALA A 125 -5.59 12.47 -10.16
C ALA A 125 -5.13 13.40 -11.31
N ARG A 126 -4.41 12.86 -12.30
CA ARG A 126 -3.99 13.59 -13.51
C ARG A 126 -4.90 13.35 -14.72
N ARG A 127 -5.71 12.28 -14.70
CA ARG A 127 -6.65 11.93 -15.78
C ARG A 127 -8.00 12.62 -15.62
N GLU A 128 -8.48 12.74 -14.39
CA GLU A 128 -9.79 13.31 -14.09
C GLU A 128 -9.70 14.84 -13.91
N PRO A 129 -10.69 15.60 -14.40
CA PRO A 129 -10.72 17.04 -14.19
C PRO A 129 -10.93 17.36 -12.70
N PRO A 130 -10.41 18.50 -12.20
CA PRO A 130 -10.61 18.91 -10.81
C PRO A 130 -12.11 19.01 -10.46
N VAL A 131 -12.55 18.28 -9.44
CA VAL A 131 -13.93 18.31 -8.95
C VAL A 131 -14.02 19.17 -7.70
N LYS A 132 -14.89 20.18 -7.71
CA LYS A 132 -15.22 20.96 -6.50
C LYS A 132 -16.09 20.11 -5.58
N LYS A 133 -15.57 19.79 -4.38
CA LYS A 133 -16.32 19.10 -3.33
C LYS A 133 -16.57 20.07 -2.18
N THR A 134 -17.85 20.21 -1.79
CA THR A 134 -18.21 20.91 -0.55
C THR A 134 -17.91 19.97 0.61
N VAL A 135 -16.87 20.27 1.38
CA VAL A 135 -16.54 19.56 2.61
C VAL A 135 -17.05 20.36 3.81
N LEU A 136 -17.57 19.66 4.81
CA LEU A 136 -17.88 20.28 6.09
C LEU A 136 -16.57 20.65 6.77
N ALA A 137 -16.25 21.94 6.76
CA ALA A 137 -15.13 22.47 7.51
C ALA A 137 -15.60 22.86 8.91
N TRP A 138 -14.81 22.50 9.91
CA TRP A 138 -15.02 22.98 11.28
C TRP A 138 -14.77 24.49 11.30
N THR A 139 -15.71 25.24 11.87
CA THR A 139 -15.51 26.67 12.09
C THR A 139 -14.42 26.87 13.16
N ALA A 140 -13.79 28.04 13.19
CA ALA A 140 -12.82 28.37 14.24
C ALA A 140 -13.43 28.18 15.64
N ASP A 141 -14.70 28.56 15.81
CA ASP A 141 -15.40 28.39 17.09
C ASP A 141 -15.67 26.92 17.41
N ALA A 142 -15.94 26.07 16.41
CA ALA A 142 -16.06 24.63 16.60
C ALA A 142 -14.72 24.00 17.01
N TRP A 143 -13.61 24.46 16.43
CA TRP A 143 -12.25 24.07 16.82
C TRP A 143 -11.92 24.46 18.25
N GLU A 144 -12.21 25.70 18.65
CA GLU A 144 -11.97 26.16 20.02
C GLU A 144 -12.89 25.43 21.02
N THR A 145 -14.14 25.16 20.65
CA THR A 145 -15.05 24.37 21.47
C THR A 145 -14.54 22.94 21.66
N LEU A 146 -14.03 22.30 20.60
CA LEU A 146 -13.42 20.99 20.69
C LEU A 146 -12.16 21.02 21.56
N ARG A 147 -11.26 21.97 21.33
CA ARG A 147 -10.02 22.12 22.11
C ARG A 147 -10.34 22.28 23.59
N ALA A 148 -11.23 23.22 23.94
CA ALA A 148 -11.67 23.43 25.32
C ALA A 148 -12.30 22.16 25.91
N SER A 149 -13.10 21.43 25.13
CA SER A 149 -13.69 20.16 25.58
C SER A 149 -12.65 19.08 25.86
N LEU A 150 -11.61 18.94 25.02
CA LEU A 150 -10.53 17.98 25.21
C LEU A 150 -9.63 18.37 26.38
N GLU A 151 -9.33 19.66 26.55
CA GLU A 151 -8.52 20.18 27.66
C GLU A 151 -9.24 20.03 29.02
N CYS A 152 -10.56 20.19 29.03
CA CYS A 152 -11.37 20.01 30.24
C CYS A 152 -11.76 18.54 30.50
N THR A 153 -11.41 17.62 29.59
CA THR A 153 -11.69 16.19 29.78
C THR A 153 -10.65 15.57 30.69
N HIS A 154 -11.11 14.87 31.73
CA HIS A 154 -10.24 14.21 32.71
C HIS A 154 -9.74 12.86 32.17
N TRP A 155 -8.77 12.92 31.25
CA TRP A 155 -8.27 11.77 30.47
C TRP A 155 -7.82 10.57 31.31
N SER A 156 -7.33 10.79 32.52
CA SER A 156 -6.90 9.71 33.42
C SER A 156 -8.02 8.74 33.78
N VAL A 157 -9.29 9.16 33.72
CA VAL A 157 -10.43 8.24 33.92
C VAL A 157 -10.47 7.18 32.82
N PHE A 158 -10.21 7.58 31.57
CA PHE A 158 -10.22 6.67 30.42
C PHE A 158 -8.94 5.83 30.33
N VAL A 159 -7.79 6.44 30.63
CA VAL A 159 -6.49 5.74 30.62
C VAL A 159 -6.44 4.70 31.73
N ASN A 160 -6.99 4.99 32.91
CA ASN A 160 -7.01 4.03 34.02
C ASN A 160 -8.09 2.95 33.86
N SER A 161 -9.10 3.18 33.01
CA SER A 161 -10.19 2.22 32.77
C SER A 161 -9.95 1.31 31.56
N THR A 162 -8.81 1.44 30.87
CA THR A 162 -8.51 0.67 29.65
C THR A 162 -7.14 0.02 29.76
N GLN A 163 -6.98 -1.18 29.19
CA GLN A 163 -5.75 -1.95 29.31
C GLN A 163 -4.77 -1.68 28.16
N ASP A 164 -5.27 -1.22 27.01
CA ASP A 164 -4.45 -0.92 25.83
C ASP A 164 -4.99 0.26 24.99
N MET A 165 -4.14 0.74 24.08
CA MET A 165 -4.42 1.88 23.21
C MET A 165 -5.61 1.65 22.25
N SER A 166 -5.90 0.40 21.89
CA SER A 166 -7.02 0.08 21.01
C SER A 166 -8.35 0.19 21.76
N GLU A 167 -8.41 -0.32 23.00
CA GLU A 167 -9.58 -0.20 23.87
C GLU A 167 -9.84 1.26 24.29
N LEU A 168 -8.78 2.03 24.52
CA LEU A 168 -8.86 3.47 24.76
C LEU A 168 -9.46 4.21 23.55
N ALA A 169 -8.99 3.93 22.34
CA ALA A 169 -9.50 4.52 21.12
C ALA A 169 -10.98 4.19 20.88
N ASP A 170 -11.38 2.95 21.13
CA ASP A 170 -12.78 2.51 21.01
C ASP A 170 -13.69 3.17 22.06
N THR A 171 -13.19 3.37 23.28
CA THR A 171 -13.93 4.02 24.38
C THR A 171 -14.18 5.51 24.09
N ILE A 172 -13.18 6.18 23.50
CA ILE A 172 -13.28 7.59 23.08
C ILE A 172 -14.19 7.73 21.85
N ALA A 173 -14.09 6.80 20.90
CA ALA A 173 -14.85 6.83 19.64
C ALA A 173 -16.32 6.41 19.79
N PHE A 174 -16.63 5.51 20.74
CA PHE A 174 -17.98 4.95 20.90
C PHE A 174 -18.45 4.97 22.37
N PRO A 175 -18.80 6.15 22.93
CA PRO A 175 -19.20 6.32 24.34
C PRO A 175 -20.46 5.53 24.75
N ASN A 176 -21.24 5.06 23.77
CA ASN A 176 -22.52 4.38 24.00
C ASN A 176 -22.40 2.86 24.19
N LYS A 177 -21.20 2.27 24.09
CA LYS A 177 -21.05 0.80 24.07
C LYS A 177 -20.88 0.13 25.43
N ARG A 178 -20.51 0.82 26.52
CA ARG A 178 -20.47 0.22 27.88
C ARG A 178 -20.87 1.18 29.02
N ASP A 179 -21.68 0.61 29.90
CA ASP A 179 -21.90 0.85 31.34
C ASP A 179 -22.76 1.99 31.93
N ASN A 180 -23.56 1.59 32.93
CA ASN A 180 -24.45 2.43 33.73
C ASN A 180 -23.71 3.49 34.56
N ASP A 181 -22.42 3.26 34.82
CA ASP A 181 -21.56 4.18 35.58
C ASP A 181 -21.25 5.45 34.79
N ILE A 182 -21.02 5.35 33.47
CA ILE A 182 -20.85 6.51 32.59
C ILE A 182 -22.14 7.34 32.55
N LYS A 183 -23.31 6.69 32.50
CA LYS A 183 -24.61 7.37 32.58
C LYS A 183 -24.81 8.07 33.93
N SER A 184 -24.35 7.46 35.03
CA SER A 184 -24.42 8.03 36.38
C SER A 184 -23.51 9.27 36.51
N ILE A 185 -22.26 9.17 36.05
CA ILE A 185 -21.30 10.28 36.04
C ILE A 185 -21.80 11.43 35.16
N HIS A 186 -22.33 11.14 33.96
CA HIS A 186 -22.93 12.16 33.11
C HIS A 186 -24.17 12.82 33.75
N LYS A 187 -24.97 12.06 34.51
CA LYS A 187 -26.11 12.60 35.26
C LYS A 187 -25.65 13.54 36.35
N GLU A 188 -24.58 13.20 37.06
CA GLU A 188 -23.97 14.02 38.11
C GLU A 188 -23.35 15.30 37.52
N VAL A 189 -22.57 15.20 36.44
CA VAL A 189 -22.01 16.37 35.73
C VAL A 189 -23.12 17.30 35.23
N ARG A 190 -24.19 16.76 34.64
CA ARG A 190 -25.35 17.55 34.22
C ARG A 190 -26.05 18.24 35.40
N ALA A 191 -26.13 17.58 36.56
CA ALA A 191 -26.69 18.16 37.77
C ALA A 191 -25.83 19.33 38.27
N THR A 192 -24.51 19.18 38.30
CA THR A 192 -23.56 20.24 38.69
C THR A 192 -23.59 21.42 37.72
N ILE A 193 -23.63 21.18 36.41
CA ILE A 193 -23.81 22.23 35.39
C ILE A 193 -25.12 22.98 35.62
N ARG A 194 -26.22 22.27 35.92
CA ARG A 194 -27.52 22.89 36.20
C ARG A 194 -27.46 23.76 37.47
N GLN A 195 -26.81 23.31 38.53
CA GLN A 195 -26.60 24.10 39.75
C GLN A 195 -25.71 25.33 39.50
N GLY A 196 -24.68 25.21 38.66
CA GLY A 196 -23.84 26.33 38.24
C GLY A 196 -24.63 27.39 37.46
N LYS A 197 -25.43 26.95 36.48
CA LYS A 197 -26.32 27.83 35.69
C LYS A 197 -27.35 28.54 36.58
N GLU A 198 -27.94 27.84 37.54
CA GLU A 198 -28.91 28.41 38.48
C GLU A 198 -28.26 29.43 39.44
N SER A 199 -27.04 29.14 39.92
CA SER A 199 -26.28 30.07 40.76
C SER A 199 -25.91 31.34 39.98
N TYR A 200 -25.52 31.19 38.70
CA TYR A 200 -25.21 32.31 37.84
C TYR A 200 -26.46 33.13 37.47
N ARG A 201 -27.60 32.47 37.22
CA ARG A 201 -28.90 33.14 37.04
C ARG A 201 -29.23 34.03 38.24
N ARG A 202 -29.12 33.52 39.47
CA ARG A 202 -29.36 34.31 40.70
C ARG A 202 -28.40 35.50 40.81
N LYS A 203 -27.16 35.34 40.35
CA LYS A 203 -26.17 36.42 40.31
C LYS A 203 -26.60 37.54 39.34
N ILE A 204 -27.10 37.19 38.14
CA ILE A 204 -27.66 38.17 37.18
C ILE A 204 -28.91 38.84 37.76
N GLU A 205 -29.84 38.07 38.36
CA GLU A 205 -31.03 38.62 39.01
C GLU A 205 -30.69 39.58 40.16
N LYS A 206 -29.60 39.32 40.90
CA LYS A 206 -29.08 40.25 41.92
C LYS A 206 -28.54 41.54 41.31
N TYR A 207 -27.83 41.47 40.18
CA TYR A 207 -27.38 42.66 39.46
C TYR A 207 -28.55 43.48 38.93
N PHE A 208 -29.62 42.81 38.47
CA PHE A 208 -30.85 43.46 38.05
C PHE A 208 -31.53 44.21 39.21
N LYS A 209 -31.66 43.56 40.38
CA LYS A 209 -32.23 44.19 41.59
C LYS A 209 -31.41 45.37 42.12
N ASN A 210 -30.09 45.33 41.94
CA ASN A 210 -29.18 46.39 42.36
C ASN A 210 -29.00 47.48 41.29
N ASN A 211 -29.79 47.46 40.21
CA ASN A 211 -29.76 48.39 39.08
C ASN A 211 -28.40 48.51 38.37
N ASP A 212 -27.53 47.49 38.47
CA ASP A 212 -26.25 47.42 37.77
C ASP A 212 -26.45 46.81 36.38
N MET A 213 -27.10 47.58 35.52
CA MET A 213 -27.54 47.11 34.19
C MET A 213 -26.36 46.76 33.27
N ARG A 214 -25.18 47.31 33.54
CA ARG A 214 -23.94 47.00 32.80
C ARG A 214 -23.49 45.57 33.04
N LYS A 215 -23.50 45.11 34.29
CA LYS A 215 -23.18 43.71 34.63
C LYS A 215 -24.27 42.74 34.21
N VAL A 216 -25.54 43.16 34.20
CA VAL A 216 -26.64 42.37 33.62
C VAL A 216 -26.41 42.14 32.14
N TRP A 217 -26.09 43.18 31.37
CA TRP A 217 -25.83 43.08 29.93
C TRP A 217 -24.62 42.22 29.60
N GLN A 218 -23.52 42.36 30.35
CA GLN A 218 -22.34 41.49 30.21
C GLN A 218 -22.67 40.02 30.53
N GLY A 219 -23.42 39.76 31.61
CA GLY A 219 -23.84 38.41 31.98
C GLY A 219 -24.78 37.78 30.95
N MET A 220 -25.65 38.59 30.34
CA MET A 220 -26.58 38.15 29.29
C MET A 220 -25.85 37.82 27.98
N ASN A 221 -24.88 38.63 27.55
CA ASN A 221 -24.05 38.34 26.37
C ASN A 221 -23.23 37.06 26.53
N LEU A 222 -22.70 36.81 27.74
CA LEU A 222 -21.98 35.58 28.05
C LEU A 222 -22.88 34.33 27.99
N MET A 223 -24.15 34.44 28.41
CA MET A 223 -25.10 33.33 28.38
C MET A 223 -25.64 33.02 26.98
N VAL A 224 -25.75 34.04 26.12
CA VAL A 224 -26.25 33.90 24.74
C VAL A 224 -25.12 33.62 23.74
N GLY A 225 -23.85 33.70 24.17
CA GLY A 225 -22.69 33.45 23.31
C GLY A 225 -22.45 34.55 22.28
N CYS A 226 -22.93 35.77 22.55
CA CYS A 226 -22.88 36.90 21.62
C CYS A 226 -21.64 37.79 21.81
N GLU A 227 -20.47 37.21 22.08
CA GLU A 227 -19.20 37.90 21.83
C GLU A 227 -18.82 37.68 20.37
N GLY A 228 -19.14 38.67 19.53
CA GLY A 228 -19.11 38.52 18.08
C GLY A 228 -17.72 38.33 17.49
N LYS A 229 -17.63 37.42 16.51
CA LYS A 229 -16.71 37.55 15.38
C LYS A 229 -17.51 37.74 14.09
N LYS A 230 -17.52 38.99 13.61
CA LYS A 230 -17.70 39.27 12.18
C LYS A 230 -16.40 38.88 11.49
N GLY A 231 -16.43 37.83 10.70
CA GLY A 231 -15.32 37.43 9.84
C GLY A 231 -15.84 36.39 8.85
N ASN A 232 -15.91 36.77 7.57
CA ASN A 232 -16.07 35.81 6.48
C ASN A 232 -14.88 34.86 6.54
N ASN A 233 -15.06 33.67 7.09
CA ASN A 233 -14.02 32.66 7.09
C ASN A 233 -14.17 31.80 5.83
N SER A 234 -13.61 32.30 4.73
CA SER A 234 -13.07 31.43 3.70
C SER A 234 -11.96 30.59 4.36
N VAL A 235 -12.08 29.27 4.31
CA VAL A 235 -11.00 28.38 4.71
C VAL A 235 -9.83 28.61 3.76
N GLU A 236 -8.67 29.02 4.29
CA GLU A 236 -7.43 29.11 3.53
C GLU A 236 -7.00 27.70 3.09
N GLY A 237 -7.32 27.40 1.85
CA GLY A 237 -6.70 26.36 1.05
C GLY A 237 -6.79 26.85 -0.38
N ASP A 238 -5.78 27.60 -0.83
CA ASP A 238 -5.70 28.06 -2.20
C ASP A 238 -5.57 26.87 -3.16
N GLU A 239 -6.01 27.05 -4.41
CA GLU A 239 -5.79 26.10 -5.50
C GLU A 239 -4.31 25.69 -5.56
N GLY A 240 -3.39 26.62 -5.27
CA GLY A 240 -1.97 26.35 -5.11
C GLY A 240 -1.64 25.27 -4.07
N TYR A 241 -2.21 25.34 -2.87
CA TYR A 241 -1.94 24.36 -1.80
C TYR A 241 -2.53 22.98 -2.13
N ALA A 242 -3.74 22.94 -2.70
CA ALA A 242 -4.33 21.70 -3.18
C ALA A 242 -3.49 21.08 -4.31
N ASN A 243 -2.97 21.90 -5.22
CA ASN A 243 -2.06 21.47 -6.28
C ASN A 243 -0.70 21.00 -5.73
N ASP A 244 -0.18 21.61 -4.67
CA ASP A 244 1.07 21.18 -4.04
C ASP A 244 0.92 19.85 -3.30
N LEU A 245 -0.20 19.64 -2.61
CA LEU A 245 -0.54 18.33 -2.05
C LEU A 245 -0.71 17.29 -3.15
N ASN A 246 -1.40 17.62 -4.25
CA ASN A 246 -1.53 16.72 -5.39
C ASN A 246 -0.16 16.42 -6.04
N LYS A 247 0.73 17.39 -6.21
CA LYS A 247 2.11 17.17 -6.69
C LYS A 247 2.95 16.34 -5.73
N PHE A 248 2.73 16.47 -4.42
CA PHE A 248 3.46 15.69 -3.42
C PHE A 248 2.99 14.23 -3.41
N TYR A 249 1.67 14.00 -3.44
CA TYR A 249 1.09 12.67 -3.30
C TYR A 249 0.76 11.93 -4.61
N ALA A 250 0.67 12.63 -5.75
CA ALA A 250 0.45 12.05 -7.08
C ALA A 250 1.72 12.10 -7.95
N ARG A 251 2.90 12.14 -7.31
CA ARG A 251 4.21 12.10 -7.98
C ARG A 251 4.56 10.67 -8.42
N PHE A 252 3.74 10.10 -9.30
CA PHE A 252 4.21 9.07 -10.23
C PHE A 252 4.79 9.82 -11.43
N ASP A 253 6.10 9.67 -11.61
CA ASP A 253 6.86 10.10 -12.79
C ASP A 253 6.93 11.61 -13.05
N CYS A 254 7.99 12.21 -12.51
CA CYS A 254 8.74 13.29 -13.17
C CYS A 254 10.27 13.20 -12.93
N HIS A 255 10.75 12.15 -12.25
CA HIS A 255 12.16 11.96 -11.94
C HIS A 255 12.71 10.83 -12.80
N ASP A 256 13.73 11.14 -13.62
CA ASP A 256 14.42 10.17 -14.45
C ASP A 256 15.39 9.36 -13.59
N PHE A 257 14.95 8.17 -13.14
CA PHE A 257 15.76 7.28 -12.30
C PHE A 257 16.90 6.57 -13.05
N VAL A 258 17.27 7.01 -14.25
CA VAL A 258 18.41 6.44 -15.00
C VAL A 258 19.69 6.57 -14.18
N GLN A 259 19.90 7.70 -13.51
CA GLN A 259 21.12 7.93 -12.74
C GLN A 259 21.20 7.02 -11.51
N GLU A 260 20.16 6.99 -10.67
CA GLU A 260 20.11 6.15 -9.47
C GLU A 260 20.15 4.66 -9.83
N ARG A 261 19.61 4.27 -10.99
CA ARG A 261 19.70 2.90 -11.50
C ARG A 261 21.13 2.53 -11.87
N GLU A 262 21.85 3.40 -12.57
CA GLU A 262 23.25 3.12 -12.92
C GLU A 262 24.16 3.18 -11.68
N GLU A 263 23.86 4.01 -10.69
CA GLU A 263 24.53 4.02 -9.39
C GLU A 263 24.29 2.72 -8.62
N CYS A 264 23.03 2.27 -8.49
CA CYS A 264 22.70 0.99 -7.87
C CYS A 264 23.34 -0.20 -8.58
N LYS A 265 23.35 -0.19 -9.92
CA LYS A 265 23.98 -1.24 -10.73
C LYS A 265 25.50 -1.25 -10.53
N SER A 266 26.12 -0.08 -10.43
CA SER A 266 27.57 0.04 -10.16
C SER A 266 27.92 -0.43 -8.76
N ALA A 267 27.12 -0.06 -7.75
CA ALA A 267 27.28 -0.53 -6.38
C ALA A 267 27.09 -2.06 -6.24
N LEU A 268 26.11 -2.63 -6.94
CA LEU A 268 25.91 -4.08 -7.03
C LEU A 268 27.08 -4.79 -7.72
N LEU A 269 27.66 -4.17 -8.74
CA LEU A 269 28.83 -4.71 -9.44
C LEU A 269 30.08 -4.65 -8.54
N GLU A 270 30.28 -3.55 -7.81
CA GLU A 270 31.35 -3.41 -6.83
C GLU A 270 31.21 -4.38 -5.66
N SER A 271 29.99 -4.59 -5.15
CA SER A 271 29.75 -5.60 -4.11
C SER A 271 30.03 -7.01 -4.63
N PHE A 272 29.69 -7.31 -5.89
CA PHE A 272 30.03 -8.58 -6.54
C PHE A 272 31.54 -8.80 -6.70
N LEU A 273 32.31 -7.72 -6.83
CA LEU A 273 33.78 -7.78 -6.96
C LEU A 273 34.49 -7.85 -5.60
N HIS A 274 33.92 -7.22 -4.55
CA HIS A 274 34.44 -7.26 -3.18
C HIS A 274 34.07 -8.55 -2.44
N ASP A 275 32.90 -9.14 -2.73
CA ASP A 275 32.44 -10.39 -2.12
C ASP A 275 33.02 -11.63 -2.81
N ARG A 276 34.33 -11.59 -3.08
CA ARG A 276 35.12 -12.81 -3.29
C ARG A 276 35.50 -13.39 -1.92
N GLU A 277 34.52 -13.59 -1.04
CA GLU A 277 34.60 -14.76 -0.17
C GLU A 277 34.71 -15.96 -1.12
N ARG A 278 35.89 -16.59 -1.11
CA ARG A 278 36.20 -17.73 -1.96
C ARG A 278 35.06 -18.73 -1.83
N ILE A 279 34.28 -18.90 -2.89
CA ILE A 279 33.45 -20.09 -3.05
C ILE A 279 34.43 -21.26 -3.10
N VAL A 280 34.67 -21.89 -1.95
CA VAL A 280 35.48 -23.10 -1.85
C VAL A 280 34.59 -24.23 -2.31
N ILE A 281 34.66 -24.53 -3.60
CA ILE A 281 33.94 -25.64 -4.19
C ILE A 281 34.69 -26.92 -3.85
N ASP A 282 34.10 -27.78 -3.00
CA ASP A 282 34.71 -29.06 -2.68
C ASP A 282 34.52 -30.08 -3.82
N THR A 283 35.56 -30.89 -4.05
CA THR A 283 35.56 -31.92 -5.10
C THR A 283 34.45 -32.95 -4.92
N SER A 284 34.05 -33.26 -3.67
CA SER A 284 32.96 -34.20 -3.42
C SER A 284 31.60 -33.65 -3.83
N GLU A 285 31.38 -32.35 -3.66
CA GLU A 285 30.15 -31.66 -4.04
C GLU A 285 30.00 -31.56 -5.56
N VAL A 286 31.10 -31.25 -6.27
CA VAL A 286 31.13 -31.25 -7.74
C VAL A 286 30.80 -32.63 -8.28
N ARG A 287 31.41 -33.68 -7.70
CA ARG A 287 31.15 -35.06 -8.12
C ARG A 287 29.68 -35.44 -7.91
N LYS A 288 29.10 -35.08 -6.76
CA LYS A 288 27.67 -35.32 -6.47
C LYS A 288 26.77 -34.60 -7.46
N ALA A 289 27.07 -33.34 -7.78
CA ALA A 289 26.33 -32.55 -8.77
C ALA A 289 26.40 -33.16 -10.17
N MET A 290 27.60 -33.57 -10.62
CA MET A 290 27.77 -34.20 -11.93
C MET A 290 27.07 -35.57 -12.03
N LEU A 291 27.07 -36.37 -10.97
CA LEU A 291 26.35 -37.66 -10.92
C LEU A 291 24.82 -37.48 -10.94
N ALA A 292 24.31 -36.37 -10.42
CA ALA A 292 22.87 -36.05 -10.43
C ALA A 292 22.35 -35.64 -11.82
N LEU A 293 23.23 -35.32 -12.77
CA LEU A 293 22.84 -34.88 -14.11
C LEU A 293 22.06 -35.95 -14.88
N LYS A 294 21.05 -35.53 -15.64
CA LYS A 294 20.28 -36.39 -16.56
C LYS A 294 21.00 -36.46 -17.91
N PRO A 295 21.46 -37.63 -18.39
CA PRO A 295 22.33 -37.75 -19.58
C PRO A 295 21.73 -37.18 -20.88
N ASN A 296 20.41 -37.25 -21.02
CA ASN A 296 19.69 -36.84 -22.23
C ASN A 296 19.24 -35.37 -22.19
N LYS A 297 19.69 -34.59 -21.21
CA LYS A 297 19.41 -33.15 -21.16
C LYS A 297 20.29 -32.39 -22.14
N ALA A 298 19.81 -31.21 -22.52
CA ALA A 298 20.56 -30.30 -23.37
C ALA A 298 21.90 -29.91 -22.72
N PRO A 299 22.96 -29.64 -23.50
CA PRO A 299 24.24 -29.14 -23.01
C PRO A 299 24.10 -27.86 -22.18
N GLY A 300 25.02 -27.68 -21.22
CA GLY A 300 25.14 -26.44 -20.46
C GLY A 300 25.65 -25.27 -21.32
N PRO A 301 25.80 -24.07 -20.72
CA PRO A 301 26.28 -22.90 -21.44
C PRO A 301 27.74 -23.00 -21.90
N ASP A 302 28.47 -24.03 -21.50
CA ASP A 302 29.79 -24.40 -22.01
C ASP A 302 29.72 -25.29 -23.29
N GLY A 303 28.53 -25.75 -23.68
CA GLY A 303 28.34 -26.69 -24.79
C GLY A 303 28.66 -28.14 -24.43
N VAL A 304 28.96 -28.45 -23.17
CA VAL A 304 29.33 -29.80 -22.73
C VAL A 304 28.06 -30.59 -22.43
N LYS A 305 27.94 -31.78 -23.03
CA LYS A 305 26.78 -32.65 -22.82
C LYS A 305 26.77 -33.18 -21.37
N PRO A 306 25.60 -33.26 -20.70
CA PRO A 306 25.50 -33.81 -19.35
C PRO A 306 25.99 -35.27 -19.26
N SER A 307 25.90 -36.03 -20.34
CA SER A 307 26.45 -37.39 -20.43
C SER A 307 27.97 -37.44 -20.35
N VAL A 308 28.69 -36.40 -20.80
CA VAL A 308 30.15 -36.29 -20.73
C VAL A 308 30.56 -35.97 -19.29
N LEU A 309 29.96 -34.94 -18.69
CA LEU A 309 30.24 -34.55 -17.30
C LEU A 309 29.98 -35.70 -16.31
N LYS A 310 28.92 -36.47 -16.55
CA LYS A 310 28.59 -37.64 -15.72
C LYS A 310 29.61 -38.78 -15.84
N LYS A 311 30.24 -38.97 -17.01
CA LYS A 311 31.34 -39.92 -17.18
C LYS A 311 32.61 -39.42 -16.51
N CYS A 312 32.95 -38.14 -16.65
CA CYS A 312 34.09 -37.52 -15.98
C CYS A 312 33.98 -37.63 -14.45
N ALA A 313 32.76 -37.59 -13.90
CA ALA A 313 32.53 -37.80 -12.47
C ALA A 313 32.88 -39.21 -11.97
N THR A 314 32.98 -40.20 -12.88
CA THR A 314 33.30 -41.60 -12.55
C THR A 314 34.75 -41.99 -12.86
N GLU A 315 35.46 -41.18 -13.65
CA GLU A 315 36.89 -41.39 -13.92
C GLU A 315 37.69 -41.10 -12.64
N ARG A 316 38.40 -42.13 -12.13
CA ARG A 316 39.33 -41.96 -11.02
C ARG A 316 40.53 -41.16 -11.54
N TYR A 317 40.84 -40.05 -10.90
CA TYR A 317 42.19 -39.48 -10.97
C TYR A 317 43.15 -40.50 -10.35
N ASN A 318 43.84 -41.27 -11.20
CA ASN A 318 45.11 -41.89 -10.84
C ASN A 318 46.18 -40.84 -11.11
N VAL A 319 46.30 -39.87 -10.21
CA VAL A 319 47.48 -39.01 -10.04
C VAL A 319 47.65 -38.78 -8.55
#